data_AF-G8UQ44-F1
#
_entry.id   AF-G8UQ44-F1
#
_cell.length_a   1.000
_cell.length_b   1.000
_cell.length_c   1.000
_cell.angle_alpha   90.00
_cell.angle_beta   90.00
_cell.angle_gamma   90.00
#
_symmetry.space_group_name_H-M   'P 1'
#
loop_
_entity.id
_entity.type
_entity.pdbx_description
1 polymer ?
#
loop_
_entity_poly.entity_id
_entity_poly.type
_entity_poly.pdbx_seq_one_letter_code
_entity_poly.pdbx_strand_id
1 'polypeptide(L)'
;MIRLINIYFHLDDFILKITVPKVTERVIEKDVKVTEKVIEKAMALNEKLTKNRISIIKLIIENPYISKSELSKHVGISENSISRNIEAMRDKYLRRVGPNKGGFWEIIE
;
A
#
# COMPACT_ATOMS: atom_id res chain seq x y z
N MET A 1 18.41 47.25 -18.85
CA MET A 1 17.48 46.77 -17.79
C MET A 1 17.22 45.29 -18.03
N ILE A 2 18.14 44.42 -17.60
CA ILE A 2 17.97 42.95 -17.71
C ILE A 2 18.56 42.35 -16.46
N ARG A 3 17.70 41.85 -15.56
CA ARG A 3 18.05 40.75 -14.67
C ARG A 3 16.80 40.20 -13.98
N LEU A 4 16.86 38.89 -13.70
CA LEU A 4 16.06 38.11 -12.74
C LEU A 4 14.83 37.35 -13.28
N ILE A 5 15.03 36.32 -14.11
CA ILE A 5 14.07 35.19 -14.19
C ILE A 5 14.74 33.79 -14.17
N ASN A 6 16.06 33.65 -14.34
CA ASN A 6 16.65 32.32 -14.57
C ASN A 6 17.37 31.67 -13.37
N ILE A 7 16.73 31.60 -12.20
CA ILE A 7 17.29 30.84 -11.05
C ILE A 7 16.25 29.97 -10.34
N TYR A 8 14.94 30.20 -10.54
CA TYR A 8 13.90 29.47 -9.79
C TYR A 8 13.65 28.03 -10.24
N PHE A 9 14.03 27.63 -11.47
CA PHE A 9 13.72 26.29 -11.98
C PHE A 9 14.78 25.23 -11.70
N HIS A 10 16.01 25.60 -11.29
CA HIS A 10 17.11 24.63 -11.16
C HIS A 10 17.22 24.02 -9.74
N LEU A 11 16.56 24.62 -8.73
CA LEU A 11 16.58 24.11 -7.36
C LEU A 11 15.57 22.97 -7.13
N ASP A 12 14.41 22.99 -7.78
CA ASP A 12 13.38 21.96 -7.58
C ASP A 12 13.80 20.58 -8.11
N ASP A 13 14.51 20.56 -9.23
CA ASP A 13 15.02 19.32 -9.85
C ASP A 13 16.14 18.68 -9.01
N PHE A 14 16.95 19.51 -8.34
CA PHE A 14 18.02 19.05 -7.44
C PHE A 14 17.45 18.50 -6.13
N ILE A 15 16.45 19.17 -5.54
CA ILE A 15 15.73 18.68 -4.35
C ILE A 15 15.00 17.36 -4.67
N LEU A 16 14.36 17.23 -5.84
CA LEU A 16 13.78 15.97 -6.28
C LEU A 16 14.85 14.86 -6.36
N LYS A 17 16.03 15.14 -6.91
CA LYS A 17 17.06 14.10 -7.11
C LYS A 17 17.74 13.61 -5.83
N ILE A 18 17.91 14.45 -4.82
CA ILE A 18 18.55 14.05 -3.54
C ILE A 18 17.54 13.54 -2.50
N THR A 19 16.29 14.02 -2.53
CA THR A 19 15.27 13.65 -1.56
C THR A 19 14.50 12.39 -1.97
N VAL A 20 14.30 12.15 -3.28
CA VAL A 20 13.47 11.02 -3.74
C VAL A 20 14.13 9.63 -3.54
N PRO A 21 15.41 9.36 -3.86
CA PRO A 21 15.93 7.98 -3.80
C PRO A 21 16.01 7.41 -2.37
N LYS A 22 16.49 8.19 -1.39
CA LYS A 22 16.64 7.72 0.00
C LYS A 22 15.31 7.62 0.76
N VAL A 23 14.30 8.41 0.36
CA VAL A 23 12.96 8.33 0.95
C VAL A 23 12.20 7.14 0.35
N THR A 24 12.31 6.90 -0.96
CA THR A 24 11.65 5.76 -1.60
C THR A 24 12.19 4.42 -1.12
N GLU A 25 13.51 4.28 -0.95
CA GLU A 25 14.12 3.04 -0.43
C GLU A 25 13.57 2.67 0.96
N ARG A 26 13.52 3.64 1.88
CA ARG A 26 13.02 3.42 3.25
C ARG A 26 11.53 3.07 3.30
N VAL A 27 10.73 3.60 2.38
CA VAL A 27 9.30 3.25 2.26
C VAL A 27 9.16 1.81 1.76
N ILE A 28 9.89 1.45 0.70
CA ILE A 28 9.86 0.09 0.14
C ILE A 28 10.31 -0.95 1.18
N GLU A 29 11.38 -0.68 1.92
CA GLU A 29 11.86 -1.59 2.99
C GLU A 29 10.80 -1.82 4.07
N LYS A 30 10.09 -0.75 4.48
CA LYS A 30 9.00 -0.86 5.46
C LYS A 30 7.87 -1.73 4.92
N ASP A 31 7.46 -1.51 3.68
CA ASP A 31 6.33 -2.21 3.07
C ASP A 31 6.62 -3.71 2.87
N VAL A 32 7.86 -4.04 2.50
CA VAL A 32 8.37 -5.42 2.44
C VAL A 32 8.31 -6.06 3.83
N LYS A 33 8.82 -5.38 4.86
CA LYS A 33 8.84 -5.89 6.23
C LYS A 33 7.44 -6.15 6.78
N VAL A 34 6.48 -5.26 6.53
CA VAL A 34 5.08 -5.47 6.95
C VAL A 34 4.48 -6.68 6.24
N THR A 35 4.74 -6.83 4.94
CA THR A 35 4.27 -8.00 4.17
C THR A 35 4.84 -9.31 4.72
N GLU A 36 6.13 -9.35 5.06
CA GLU A 36 6.79 -10.52 5.64
C GLU A 36 6.17 -10.93 6.97
N LYS A 37 5.95 -9.99 7.89
CA LYS A 37 5.29 -10.27 9.18
C LYS A 37 3.90 -10.87 9.01
N VAL A 38 3.12 -10.38 8.05
CA VAL A 38 1.78 -10.92 7.77
C VAL A 38 1.86 -12.36 7.23
N ILE A 39 2.88 -12.69 6.44
CA ILE A 39 3.13 -14.05 5.95
C ILE A 39 3.57 -14.96 7.11
N GLU A 40 4.47 -14.50 7.98
CA GLU A 40 4.91 -15.22 9.18
C GLU A 40 3.74 -15.51 10.11
N LYS A 41 2.86 -14.52 10.35
CA LYS A 41 1.63 -14.70 11.11
C LYS A 41 0.72 -15.77 10.50
N ALA A 42 0.54 -15.75 9.18
CA ALA A 42 -0.26 -16.77 8.51
C ALA A 42 0.32 -18.16 8.70
N MET A 43 1.64 -18.31 8.60
CA MET A 43 2.33 -19.57 8.87
C MET A 43 2.16 -20.03 10.33
N ALA A 44 2.24 -19.11 11.30
CA ALA A 44 2.00 -19.41 12.71
C ALA A 44 0.56 -19.88 12.98
N LEU A 45 -0.41 -19.41 12.18
CA LEU A 45 -1.81 -19.86 12.19
C LEU A 45 -2.05 -21.12 11.33
N ASN A 46 -0.98 -21.74 10.79
CA ASN A 46 -1.04 -22.88 9.88
C ASN A 46 -1.88 -22.62 8.62
N GLU A 47 -1.93 -21.36 8.18
CA GLU A 47 -2.59 -20.90 6.96
C GLU A 47 -1.55 -20.52 5.90
N LYS A 48 -1.94 -20.57 4.62
CA LYS A 48 -1.14 -20.02 3.52
C LYS A 48 -1.94 -18.96 2.77
N LEU A 49 -1.38 -17.76 2.66
CA LEU A 49 -1.97 -16.70 1.86
C LEU A 49 -1.83 -17.01 0.36
N THR A 50 -2.92 -16.84 -0.38
CA THR A 50 -2.91 -16.98 -1.83
C THR A 50 -2.22 -15.78 -2.47
N LYS A 51 -1.81 -15.91 -3.74
CA LYS A 51 -1.21 -14.79 -4.50
C LYS A 51 -2.11 -13.54 -4.48
N ASN A 52 -3.42 -13.72 -4.67
CA ASN A 52 -4.37 -12.60 -4.67
C ASN A 52 -4.46 -11.92 -3.29
N ARG A 53 -4.41 -12.69 -2.20
CA ARG A 53 -4.42 -12.15 -0.84
C ARG A 53 -3.16 -11.32 -0.55
N ILE A 54 -1.99 -11.84 -0.94
CA ILE A 54 -0.72 -11.11 -0.83
C ILE A 54 -0.76 -9.82 -1.65
N SER A 55 -1.26 -9.86 -2.89
CA SER A 55 -1.39 -8.65 -3.71
C SER A 55 -2.32 -7.61 -3.09
N ILE A 56 -3.45 -8.04 -2.51
CA ILE A 56 -4.37 -7.14 -1.80
C ILE A 56 -3.68 -6.48 -0.60
N ILE A 57 -2.93 -7.24 0.21
CA ILE A 57 -2.19 -6.71 1.36
C ILE A 57 -1.17 -5.66 0.91
N LYS A 58 -0.39 -5.94 -0.14
CA LYS A 58 0.59 -4.98 -0.68
C LYS A 58 -0.06 -3.67 -1.12
N LEU A 59 -1.17 -3.76 -1.86
CA LEU A 59 -1.91 -2.57 -2.31
C LEU A 59 -2.51 -1.77 -1.14
N ILE A 60 -2.93 -2.44 -0.06
CA ILE A 60 -3.40 -1.76 1.16
C ILE A 60 -2.24 -1.08 1.91
N ILE A 61 -1.06 -1.70 1.96
CA ILE A 61 0.13 -1.09 2.55
C ILE A 61 0.52 0.17 1.77
N GLU A 62 0.54 0.09 0.44
CA GLU A 62 0.85 1.22 -0.45
C GLU A 62 -0.20 2.33 -0.34
N ASN A 63 -1.49 1.97 -0.29
CA ASN A 63 -2.59 2.91 -0.16
C ASN A 63 -3.67 2.37 0.80
N PRO A 64 -3.66 2.76 2.08
CA PRO A 64 -4.66 2.34 3.07
C PRO A 64 -6.09 2.75 2.70
N TYR A 65 -6.29 3.77 1.87
CA TYR A 65 -7.61 4.25 1.47
C TYR A 65 -8.15 3.55 0.22
N ILE A 66 -7.41 2.59 -0.34
CA ILE A 66 -7.79 1.93 -1.59
C ILE A 66 -9.20 1.31 -1.51
N SER A 67 -10.01 1.63 -2.52
CA SER A 67 -11.36 1.10 -2.61
C SER A 67 -11.36 -0.33 -3.14
N LYS A 68 -12.47 -1.03 -2.90
CA LYS A 68 -12.71 -2.36 -3.43
C LYS A 68 -12.66 -2.40 -4.98
N SER A 69 -13.14 -1.34 -5.64
CA SER A 69 -13.14 -1.26 -7.10
C SER A 69 -11.73 -1.07 -7.65
N GLU A 70 -10.89 -0.27 -6.98
CA GLU A 70 -9.48 -0.12 -7.34
C GLU A 70 -8.71 -1.43 -7.12
N LEU A 71 -8.90 -2.11 -5.98
CA LEU A 71 -8.32 -3.44 -5.75
C LEU A 71 -8.70 -4.42 -6.86
N SER A 72 -9.95 -4.42 -7.32
CA SER A 72 -10.42 -5.26 -8.42
C SER A 72 -9.65 -4.97 -9.72
N LYS A 73 -9.46 -3.69 -10.05
CA LYS A 73 -8.70 -3.26 -11.24
C LYS A 73 -7.23 -3.65 -11.17
N HIS A 74 -6.57 -3.41 -10.02
CA HIS A 74 -5.14 -3.70 -9.86
C HIS A 74 -4.83 -5.20 -9.78
N VAL A 75 -5.68 -5.99 -9.11
CA VAL A 75 -5.48 -7.43 -8.97
C VAL A 75 -5.97 -8.20 -10.20
N GLY A 76 -6.89 -7.63 -10.99
CA GLY A 76 -7.43 -8.27 -12.19
C GLY A 76 -8.47 -9.35 -11.91
N ILE A 77 -9.22 -9.22 -10.80
CA ILE A 77 -10.32 -10.14 -10.44
C ILE A 77 -11.58 -9.36 -10.11
N SER A 78 -12.75 -10.01 -10.17
CA SER A 78 -14.03 -9.33 -9.91
C SER A 78 -14.10 -8.75 -8.49
N GLU A 79 -14.89 -7.69 -8.33
CA GLU A 79 -15.19 -7.10 -7.03
C GLU A 79 -15.73 -8.15 -6.03
N ASN A 80 -16.59 -9.08 -6.47
CA ASN A 80 -17.07 -10.16 -5.61
C ASN A 80 -15.93 -11.08 -5.13
N SER A 81 -14.97 -11.38 -6.00
CA SER A 81 -13.77 -12.13 -5.61
C SER A 81 -12.88 -11.33 -4.65
N ILE A 82 -12.75 -10.01 -4.81
CA ILE A 82 -12.07 -9.15 -3.83
C ILE A 82 -12.77 -9.22 -2.48
N SER A 83 -14.10 -9.10 -2.43
CA SER A 83 -14.88 -9.21 -1.19
C SER A 83 -14.62 -10.53 -0.47
N ARG A 84 -14.65 -11.66 -1.19
CA ARG A 84 -14.38 -12.98 -0.60
C ARG A 84 -12.95 -13.10 -0.06
N ASN A 85 -11.97 -12.50 -0.73
CA ASN A 85 -10.59 -12.51 -0.26
C ASN A 85 -10.39 -11.61 0.98
N ILE A 86 -10.97 -10.41 0.98
CA ILE A 86 -10.97 -9.51 2.16
C ILE A 86 -11.63 -10.20 3.35
N GLU A 87 -12.79 -10.82 3.16
CA GLU A 87 -13.52 -11.48 4.26
C GLU A 87 -12.72 -12.63 4.87
N ALA A 88 -12.03 -13.42 4.05
CA ALA A 88 -11.16 -14.50 4.54
C ALA A 88 -9.94 -14.00 5.34
N MET A 89 -9.58 -12.72 5.21
CA MET A 89 -8.44 -12.10 5.90
C MET A 89 -8.85 -11.14 7.03
N ARG A 90 -10.14 -10.77 7.09
CA ARG A 90 -10.67 -9.79 8.03
C ARG A 90 -10.41 -10.23 9.46
N ASP A 91 -10.04 -9.27 10.31
CA ASP A 91 -9.77 -9.41 11.75
C ASP A 91 -8.59 -10.33 12.10
N LYS A 92 -7.94 -10.94 11.10
CA LYS A 92 -6.71 -11.72 11.24
C LYS A 92 -5.49 -10.95 10.74
N TYR A 93 -5.60 -10.39 9.53
CA TYR A 93 -4.49 -9.75 8.82
C TYR A 93 -4.81 -8.31 8.42
N LEU A 94 -6.09 -7.94 8.36
CA LEU A 94 -6.51 -6.58 8.05
C LEU A 94 -7.87 -6.27 8.68
N ARG A 95 -8.17 -4.98 8.87
CA ARG A 95 -9.50 -4.49 9.25
C ARG A 95 -9.79 -3.13 8.65
N ARG A 96 -11.08 -2.77 8.56
CA ARG A 96 -11.49 -1.41 8.18
C ARG A 96 -11.62 -0.56 9.44
N VAL A 97 -10.99 0.61 9.44
CA VAL A 97 -11.06 1.60 10.51
C VAL A 97 -11.81 2.84 10.03
N GLY A 98 -12.77 3.30 10.82
CA GLY A 98 -13.56 4.50 10.53
C GLY A 98 -14.83 4.25 9.71
N PRO A 99 -15.53 5.33 9.32
CA PRO A 99 -16.83 5.25 8.67
C PRO A 99 -16.77 4.62 7.27
N ASN A 100 -17.90 4.09 6.80
CA ASN A 100 -18.03 3.47 5.47
C ASN A 100 -17.47 4.35 4.34
N LYS A 101 -17.71 5.66 4.43
CA LYS A 101 -17.13 6.69 3.57
C LYS A 101 -15.98 7.38 4.30
N GLY A 102 -14.75 7.24 3.81
CA GLY A 102 -13.58 7.92 4.36
C GLY A 102 -12.76 7.14 5.40
N GLY A 103 -13.22 5.96 5.84
CA GLY A 103 -12.36 5.04 6.59
C GLY A 103 -11.24 4.44 5.74
N PHE A 104 -10.22 3.88 6.39
CA PHE A 104 -9.06 3.24 5.75
C PHE A 104 -8.90 1.78 6.19
N TRP A 105 -8.12 1.02 5.44
CA TRP A 105 -7.71 -0.34 5.77
C TRP A 105 -6.43 -0.31 6.62
N GLU A 106 -6.45 -1.04 7.72
CA GLU A 106 -5.29 -1.25 8.59
C GLU A 106 -4.81 -2.69 8.47
N ILE A 107 -3.50 -2.89 8.37
CA ILE A 107 -2.86 -4.21 8.44
C ILE A 107 -2.65 -4.60 9.90
N ILE A 108 -3.04 -5.82 10.25
CA ILE A 108 -2.88 -6.40 11.58
C ILE A 108 -1.70 -7.36 11.52
N GLU A 109 -0.55 -6.89 12.00
CA GLU A 109 0.64 -7.73 12.22
C GLU A 109 0.41 -8.81 13.28
#